data_AF-A0A0K0SS61-F1
#
_entry.id   AF-A0A0K0SS61-F1
#
_cell.length_a   1.000
_cell.length_b   1.000
_cell.length_c   1.000
_cell.angle_alpha   90.00
_cell.angle_beta   90.00
_cell.angle_gamma   90.00
#
_symmetry.space_group_name_H-M   'P 1'
#
loop_
_entity.id
_entity.type
_entity.pdbx_description
1 polymer ?
#
loop_
_entity_poly.entity_id
_entity_poly.type
_entity_poly.pdbx_seq_one_letter_code
_entity_poly.pdbx_strand_id
1 'polypeptide(L)'
;MFIANKDNFIPSFWEDSFNFSGVELISFSPWFMCEVPQFEKGSVEATFRSTHLIGDVINLHHFASMNEIEKTYIVTPANLNKTESWSIQRLRSISKAIYQIEDYANIIYRFETEIGKFLDYDLGGFGGDLLNLKFDTILKFS
;
A
#
# COMPACT_ATOMS: atom_id res chain seq x y z
N MET A 1 16.32 9.35 1.14
CA MET A 1 16.34 9.16 2.60
C MET A 1 15.47 10.24 3.22
N PHE A 2 14.29 9.89 3.71
CA PHE A 2 13.47 10.83 4.49
C PHE A 2 13.94 10.75 5.94
N ILE A 3 14.60 11.79 6.42
CA ILE A 3 14.89 11.97 7.84
C ILE A 3 13.75 12.80 8.40
N ALA A 4 12.83 12.18 9.13
CA ALA A 4 11.79 12.91 9.85
C ALA A 4 12.46 13.67 10.99
N ASN A 5 12.52 15.00 10.89
CA ASN A 5 13.08 15.86 11.92
C ASN A 5 11.97 16.27 12.91
N LYS A 6 12.31 16.26 14.20
CA LYS A 6 11.37 16.49 15.32
C LYS A 6 10.62 17.82 15.20
N ASP A 7 11.20 18.80 14.51
CA ASP A 7 10.70 20.17 14.38
C ASP A 7 9.54 20.32 13.36
N ASN A 8 9.23 19.29 12.57
CA ASN A 8 8.19 19.34 11.53
C ASN A 8 6.82 18.75 11.96
N PHE A 9 6.63 18.44 13.25
CA PHE A 9 5.37 17.85 13.73
C PHE A 9 4.46 18.89 14.38
N ILE A 10 3.24 19.00 13.85
CA ILE A 10 2.09 19.59 14.55
C ILE A 10 1.69 18.59 15.64
N PRO A 11 1.64 18.99 16.93
CA PRO A 11 1.32 18.06 17.99
C PRO A 11 -0.12 17.55 17.83
N SER A 12 -0.26 16.28 17.42
CA SER A 12 -1.55 15.59 17.48
C SER A 12 -1.87 15.23 18.93
N PHE A 13 -3.16 15.30 19.25
CA PHE A 13 -3.86 15.18 20.54
C PHE A 13 -3.60 13.93 21.42
N TRP A 14 -2.53 13.17 21.18
CA TRP A 14 -2.25 11.88 21.83
C TRP A 14 -0.84 11.90 22.43
N GLU A 15 -0.76 12.37 23.68
CA GLU A 15 0.40 12.14 24.54
C GLU A 15 0.35 10.69 25.03
N ASP A 16 1.27 9.85 24.56
CA ASP A 16 2.11 8.97 25.39
C ASP A 16 2.87 7.95 24.51
N SER A 17 4.18 8.15 24.39
CA SER A 17 5.18 7.20 23.87
C SER A 17 5.00 6.67 22.43
N PHE A 18 5.36 7.47 21.43
CA PHE A 18 5.68 6.94 20.10
C PHE A 18 7.13 6.45 20.09
N ASN A 19 7.35 5.14 20.18
CA ASN A 19 8.63 4.52 19.83
C ASN A 19 8.68 4.34 18.30
N PHE A 20 9.36 5.25 17.61
CA PHE A 20 9.71 5.04 16.21
C PHE A 20 10.95 4.14 16.15
N SER A 21 10.77 2.85 15.87
CA SER A 21 11.83 2.13 15.17
C SER A 21 11.88 2.73 13.76
N GLY A 22 12.99 3.38 13.41
CA GLY A 22 13.18 3.91 12.07
C GLY A 22 13.13 2.75 11.07
N VAL A 23 12.01 2.59 10.37
CA VAL A 23 11.90 1.67 9.24
C VAL A 23 12.35 2.46 8.02
N GLU A 24 13.47 2.04 7.40
CA GLU A 24 13.89 2.57 6.11
C GLU A 24 12.91 2.09 5.04
N LEU A 25 11.87 2.89 4.80
CA LEU A 25 10.89 2.58 3.77
C LEU A 25 11.40 3.05 2.41
N ILE A 26 11.34 2.16 1.42
CA ILE A 26 11.81 2.41 0.06
C ILE A 26 11.00 3.57 -0.53
N SER A 27 11.65 4.70 -0.78
CA SER A 27 10.99 5.96 -1.17
C SER A 27 10.40 5.95 -2.58
N PHE A 28 10.67 4.91 -3.36
CA PHE A 28 10.23 4.77 -4.75
C PHE A 28 9.16 3.68 -4.93
N SER A 29 8.81 2.98 -3.85
CA SER A 29 7.80 1.93 -3.86
C SER A 29 6.52 2.42 -3.19
N PRO A 30 5.34 1.97 -3.63
CA PRO A 30 4.11 2.18 -2.89
C PRO A 30 4.15 1.41 -1.57
N TRP A 31 3.56 1.99 -0.52
CA TRP A 31 3.29 1.29 0.75
C TRP A 31 1.79 1.10 0.92
N PHE A 32 1.42 0.24 1.86
CA PHE A 32 0.02 -0.07 2.13
C PHE A 32 -0.28 0.16 3.60
N MET A 33 -1.32 0.94 3.87
CA MET A 33 -1.84 1.14 5.22
C MET A 33 -3.12 0.33 5.37
N CYS A 34 -3.19 -0.52 6.39
CA CYS A 34 -4.35 -1.39 6.64
C CYS A 34 -4.97 -1.08 8.00
N GLU A 35 -6.29 -0.92 8.03
CA GLU A 35 -7.09 -0.85 9.26
C GLU A 35 -7.65 -2.24 9.56
N VAL A 36 -7.26 -2.80 10.72
CA VAL A 36 -7.71 -4.12 11.17
C VAL A 36 -8.54 -3.95 12.45
N PRO A 37 -9.84 -4.32 12.43
CA PRO A 37 -10.68 -4.32 13.62
C PRO A 37 -10.18 -5.39 14.61
N GLN A 38 -10.22 -5.03 15.89
CA GLN A 38 -9.88 -5.93 16.99
C GLN A 38 -11.17 -6.25 17.74
N PHE A 39 -11.37 -7.54 18.03
CA PHE A 39 -12.57 -8.03 18.70
C PHE A 39 -12.19 -8.63 20.05
N GLU A 40 -12.97 -8.31 21.07
CA GLU A 40 -12.92 -9.09 22.31
C GLU A 40 -13.50 -10.49 22.09
N LYS A 41 -13.02 -11.45 22.88
CA LYS A 41 -13.41 -12.86 22.74
C LYS A 41 -14.92 -13.01 22.94
N GLY A 42 -15.63 -13.36 21.86
CA GLY A 42 -17.08 -13.54 21.85
C GLY A 42 -17.89 -12.29 21.52
N SER A 43 -17.23 -11.16 21.22
CA SER A 43 -17.89 -9.96 20.70
C SER A 43 -18.05 -10.03 19.18
N VAL A 44 -19.18 -9.52 18.68
CA VAL A 44 -19.44 -9.30 17.25
C VAL A 44 -19.11 -7.86 16.84
N GLU A 45 -18.93 -6.98 17.83
CA GLU A 45 -18.56 -5.58 17.62
C GLU A 45 -17.07 -5.38 17.88
N ALA A 46 -16.42 -4.62 16.99
CA ALA A 46 -15.02 -4.26 17.12
C ALA A 46 -14.82 -3.33 18.32
N THR A 47 -13.89 -3.67 19.20
CA THR A 47 -13.57 -2.88 20.40
C THR A 47 -12.62 -1.74 20.09
N PHE A 48 -11.68 -1.93 19.17
CA PHE A 48 -10.84 -0.86 18.62
C PHE A 48 -10.29 -1.25 17.24
N ARG A 49 -9.58 -0.32 16.59
CA ARG A 49 -8.92 -0.54 15.30
C ARG A 49 -7.42 -0.37 15.45
N SER A 50 -6.66 -1.26 14.83
CA SER A 50 -5.21 -1.15 14.71
C SER A 50 -4.82 -0.77 13.29
N THR A 51 -3.80 0.07 13.16
CA THR A 51 -3.28 0.50 11.85
C THR A 51 -1.92 -0.13 11.62
N HIS A 52 -1.76 -0.80 10.47
CA HIS A 52 -0.54 -1.49 10.08
C HIS A 52 0.01 -0.88 8.80
N LEU A 53 1.33 -0.66 8.75
CA LEU A 53 2.02 -0.18 7.56
C LEU A 53 2.83 -1.33 6.94
N ILE A 54 2.62 -1.58 5.65
CA ILE A 54 3.15 -2.73 4.92
C ILE A 54 3.93 -2.24 3.70
N GLY A 55 5.15 -2.74 3.53
CA GLY A 55 6.11 -2.20 2.56
C GLY A 55 5.98 -2.68 1.12
N ASP A 56 5.25 -3.77 0.87
CA ASP A 56 5.12 -4.36 -0.48
C ASP A 56 3.87 -5.24 -0.63
N VAL A 57 3.59 -5.61 -1.88
CA VAL A 57 2.40 -6.38 -2.27
C VAL A 57 2.43 -7.82 -1.76
N ILE A 58 3.61 -8.45 -1.65
CA ILE A 58 3.74 -9.84 -1.19
C ILE A 58 3.41 -9.91 0.30
N ASN A 59 3.99 -9.00 1.09
CA ASN A 59 3.71 -8.87 2.51
C ASN A 59 2.26 -8.47 2.77
N LEU A 60 1.67 -7.62 1.93
CA LEU A 60 0.25 -7.29 2.02
C LEU A 60 -0.63 -8.50 1.77
N HIS A 61 -0.34 -9.30 0.74
CA HIS A 61 -1.09 -10.51 0.45
C HIS A 61 -1.00 -11.50 1.63
N HIS A 62 0.20 -11.70 2.17
CA HIS A 62 0.37 -12.55 3.35
C HIS A 62 -0.40 -12.01 4.57
N PHE A 63 -0.31 -10.70 4.84
CA PHE A 63 -1.02 -10.06 5.94
C PHE A 63 -2.54 -10.18 5.80
N ALA A 64 -3.08 -9.96 4.59
CA ALA A 64 -4.51 -10.12 4.28
C ALA A 64 -5.00 -11.56 4.39
N SER A 65 -4.12 -12.56 4.22
CA SER A 65 -4.48 -13.96 4.43
C SER A 65 -4.62 -14.35 5.91
N MET A 66 -4.07 -13.53 6.82
CA MET A 66 -4.06 -13.79 8.26
C MET A 66 -4.97 -12.85 9.06
N ASN A 67 -5.44 -11.76 8.46
CA ASN A 67 -6.18 -10.71 9.15
C ASN A 67 -7.41 -10.31 8.33
N GLU A 68 -8.53 -10.07 9.01
CA GLU A 68 -9.69 -9.42 8.41
C GLU A 68 -9.42 -7.92 8.31
N ILE A 69 -9.19 -7.42 7.10
CA ILE A 69 -8.87 -6.00 6.87
C ILE A 69 -10.16 -5.26 6.52
N GLU A 70 -10.50 -4.23 7.31
CA GLU A 70 -11.68 -3.38 7.05
C GLU A 70 -11.40 -2.37 5.94
N LYS A 71 -10.21 -1.74 5.97
CA LYS A 71 -9.80 -0.78 4.94
C LYS A 71 -8.34 -0.94 4.57
N THR A 72 -8.06 -0.82 3.29
CA THR A 72 -6.70 -0.80 2.76
C THR A 72 -6.50 0.47 1.96
N TYR A 73 -5.38 1.15 2.19
CA TYR A 73 -4.97 2.34 1.46
C TYR A 73 -3.63 2.10 0.81
N ILE A 74 -3.44 2.69 -0.36
CA ILE A 74 -2.13 2.84 -0.97
C ILE A 74 -1.56 4.20 -0.60
N VAL A 75 -0.32 4.19 -0.14
CA VAL A 75 0.50 5.37 0.14
C VAL A 75 1.52 5.43 -0.98
N THR A 76 1.30 6.33 -1.94
CA THR A 76 2.14 6.42 -3.14
C THR A 76 3.09 7.59 -3.09
N PRO A 77 4.36 7.37 -3.48
CA PRO A 77 5.29 8.47 -3.71
C PRO A 77 4.89 9.31 -4.92
N ALA A 78 5.35 10.56 -4.94
CA ALA A 78 5.07 11.57 -5.95
C ALA A 78 5.35 11.12 -7.40
N ASN A 79 6.40 10.32 -7.59
CA ASN A 79 6.76 9.77 -8.90
C ASN A 79 5.72 8.78 -9.43
N LEU A 80 5.07 8.01 -8.55
CA LEU A 80 4.12 6.96 -8.94
C LEU A 80 2.73 7.54 -9.27
N ASN A 81 2.30 8.56 -8.53
CA ASN A 81 1.00 9.20 -8.73
C ASN A 81 1.05 10.39 -9.72
N LYS A 82 2.22 10.70 -10.30
CA LYS A 82 2.46 11.84 -11.21
C LYS A 82 2.03 13.18 -10.59
N THR A 83 2.26 13.35 -9.29
CA THR A 83 1.97 14.60 -8.57
C THR A 83 3.23 15.14 -7.91
N GLU A 84 3.14 16.34 -7.31
CA GLU A 84 4.26 16.96 -6.58
C GLU A 84 4.39 16.42 -5.14
N SER A 85 3.43 15.64 -4.67
CA SER A 85 3.36 15.21 -3.27
C SER A 85 3.01 13.73 -3.12
N TRP A 86 3.30 13.20 -1.93
CA TRP A 86 2.79 11.89 -1.55
C TRP A 86 1.28 11.93 -1.43
N SER A 87 0.62 10.84 -1.83
CA SER A 87 -0.83 10.72 -1.67
C SER A 87 -1.20 9.42 -1.00
N ILE A 88 -2.29 9.48 -0.22
CA ILE A 88 -2.95 8.31 0.33
C ILE A 88 -4.33 8.16 -0.31
N GLN A 89 -4.64 6.97 -0.80
CA GLN A 89 -5.90 6.68 -1.47
C GLN A 89 -6.42 5.31 -1.06
N ARG A 90 -7.73 5.19 -0.84
CA ARG A 90 -8.33 3.89 -0.50
C ARG A 90 -8.32 2.97 -1.71
N LEU A 91 -7.87 1.74 -1.49
CA LEU A 91 -7.76 0.70 -2.51
C LEU A 91 -9.03 -0.12 -2.59
N ARG A 92 -9.43 -0.41 -3.82
CA ARG A 92 -10.48 -1.37 -4.17
C ARG A 92 -9.89 -2.73 -4.52
N SER A 93 -8.81 -2.75 -5.30
CA SER A 93 -8.16 -4.01 -5.70
C SER A 93 -6.73 -3.80 -6.19
N ILE A 94 -5.96 -4.89 -6.15
CA ILE A 94 -4.64 -4.99 -6.76
C ILE A 94 -4.69 -6.09 -7.81
N SER A 95 -4.25 -5.75 -9.01
CA SER A 95 -4.07 -6.70 -10.11
C SER A 95 -2.61 -6.78 -10.51
N LYS A 96 -2.22 -7.89 -11.12
CA LYS A 96 -0.86 -8.18 -11.54
C LYS A 96 -0.86 -8.54 -13.02
N ALA A 97 0.11 -8.02 -13.76
CA ALA A 97 0.48 -8.52 -15.07
C ALA A 97 1.95 -8.95 -15.05
N ILE A 98 2.28 -9.93 -15.89
CA ILE A 98 3.67 -10.36 -16.13
C ILE A 98 3.95 -10.12 -17.61
N TYR A 99 5.10 -9.52 -17.89
CA TYR A 99 5.58 -9.29 -19.25
C TYR A 99 7.03 -9.71 -19.36
N GLN A 100 7.45 -10.06 -20.57
CA GLN A 100 8.80 -10.53 -20.83
C GLN A 100 9.56 -9.49 -21.66
N ILE A 101 10.75 -9.14 -21.21
CA ILE A 101 11.73 -8.36 -21.97
C ILE A 101 12.97 -9.22 -22.08
N GLU A 102 13.35 -9.55 -23.31
CA GLU A 102 14.49 -10.43 -23.59
C GLU A 102 14.35 -11.73 -22.77
N ASP A 103 15.32 -12.01 -21.89
CA ASP A 103 15.36 -13.20 -21.04
C ASP A 103 14.77 -12.96 -19.62
N TYR A 104 14.20 -11.77 -19.35
CA TYR A 104 13.70 -11.39 -18.04
C TYR A 104 12.18 -11.25 -18.00
N ALA A 105 11.55 -11.96 -17.06
CA ALA A 105 10.15 -11.74 -16.71
C ALA A 105 10.04 -10.61 -15.68
N ASN A 106 9.27 -9.58 -16.02
CA ASN A 106 8.99 -8.43 -15.18
C ASN A 106 7.52 -8.42 -14.73
N ILE A 107 7.26 -7.74 -13.62
CA ILE A 107 5.94 -7.67 -12.98
C ILE A 107 5.47 -6.23 -12.94
N ILE A 108 4.21 -6.02 -13.31
CA ILE A 108 3.51 -4.74 -13.11
C ILE A 108 2.33 -4.98 -12.19
N TYR A 109 2.23 -4.17 -11.14
CA TYR A 109 1.03 -4.10 -10.30
C TYR A 109 0.16 -2.93 -10.74
N ARG A 110 -1.14 -3.18 -10.85
CA ARG A 110 -2.16 -2.16 -11.07
C ARG A 110 -3.00 -2.02 -9.81
N PHE A 111 -3.00 -0.83 -9.25
CA PHE A 111 -3.78 -0.47 -8.08
C PHE A 111 -5.04 0.27 -8.52
N GLU A 112 -6.20 -0.33 -8.27
CA GLU A 112 -7.48 0.34 -8.47
C GLU A 112 -7.92 0.99 -7.17
N THR A 113 -8.15 2.29 -7.20
CA THR A 113 -8.67 3.06 -6.06
C THR A 113 -10.19 2.98 -6.00
N GLU A 114 -10.78 3.28 -4.83
CA GLU A 114 -12.24 3.32 -4.69
C GLU A 114 -12.94 4.30 -5.64
N ILE A 115 -12.24 5.38 -6.02
CA ILE A 115 -12.74 6.39 -6.98
C ILE A 115 -12.53 5.98 -8.44
N GLY A 116 -12.14 4.73 -8.71
CA GLY A 116 -11.97 4.19 -10.07
C GLY A 116 -10.71 4.66 -10.80
N LYS A 117 -9.76 5.31 -10.09
CA LYS A 117 -8.44 5.63 -10.67
C LYS A 117 -7.51 4.41 -10.61
N PHE A 118 -6.70 4.25 -11.65
CA PHE A 118 -5.65 3.24 -11.71
C PHE A 118 -4.27 3.85 -11.53
N LEU A 119 -3.42 3.17 -10.75
CA LEU A 119 -2.01 3.48 -10.59
C LEU A 119 -1.20 2.23 -10.96
N ASP A 120 -0.32 2.35 -11.95
CA ASP A 120 0.50 1.23 -12.42
C ASP A 120 1.93 1.38 -11.88
N TYR A 121 2.43 0.31 -11.24
CA TYR A 121 3.78 0.22 -10.70
C TYR A 121 4.53 -0.94 -11.34
N ASP A 122 5.49 -0.60 -12.20
CA ASP A 122 6.39 -1.54 -12.86
C ASP A 122 7.62 -1.79 -11.97
N LEU A 123 7.76 -3.01 -11.43
CA LEU A 123 8.89 -3.34 -10.57
C LEU A 123 10.23 -3.31 -11.31
N GLY A 124 10.22 -3.59 -12.62
CA GLY A 124 11.42 -3.57 -13.43
C GLY A 124 11.79 -2.16 -13.91
N GLY A 125 10.82 -1.24 -13.95
CA GLY A 125 11.00 0.13 -14.47
C GLY A 125 11.34 0.17 -15.96
N PHE A 126 11.09 -0.89 -16.71
CA PHE A 126 11.45 -1.01 -18.12
C PHE A 126 10.38 -0.46 -19.06
N GLY A 127 9.21 -0.10 -18.54
CA GLY A 127 8.19 0.63 -19.31
C GLY A 127 7.58 -0.22 -20.42
N GLY A 128 7.19 -1.46 -20.08
CA GLY A 128 6.45 -2.34 -21.00
C GLY A 128 5.18 -1.68 -21.55
N ASP A 129 4.73 -2.09 -22.74
CA ASP A 129 3.51 -1.59 -23.36
C ASP A 129 2.27 -2.00 -22.53
N LEU A 130 1.89 -1.11 -21.60
CA LEU A 130 0.81 -1.31 -20.62
C LEU A 130 -0.55 -1.60 -21.27
N LEU A 131 -0.75 -1.20 -22.53
CA LEU A 131 -2.04 -1.32 -23.22
C LEU A 131 -2.34 -2.77 -23.63
N ASN A 132 -1.30 -3.59 -23.79
CA ASN A 132 -1.43 -4.98 -24.26
C ASN A 132 -1.26 -6.02 -23.14
N LEU A 133 -1.12 -5.58 -21.89
CA LEU A 133 -0.96 -6.48 -20.75
C LEU A 133 -2.30 -6.98 -20.24
N LYS A 134 -2.39 -8.30 -20.03
CA LYS A 134 -3.49 -8.93 -19.32
C LYS A 134 -3.23 -8.85 -17.82
N PHE A 135 -4.13 -8.18 -17.10
CA PHE A 135 -4.07 -8.05 -15.64
C PHE A 135 -5.01 -9.05 -14.99
N ASP A 136 -4.47 -9.84 -14.06
CA ASP A 136 -5.24 -10.74 -13.20
C ASP A 136 -5.33 -10.15 -11.79
N THR A 137 -6.54 -10.08 -11.23
CA THR A 137 -6.76 -9.55 -9.88
C THR A 137 -6.23 -10.52 -8.83
N ILE A 138 -5.32 -10.04 -7.98
CA ILE A 138 -4.66 -10.84 -6.93
C ILE A 138 -5.15 -10.50 -5.52
N LEU A 139 -5.66 -9.29 -5.30
CA LEU A 139 -6.27 -8.86 -4.04
C LEU A 139 -7.48 -7.98 -4.32
N LYS A 140 -8.55 -8.17 -3.55
CA LYS A 140 -9.76 -7.36 -3.60
C LYS A 140 -10.15 -6.98 -2.17
N PHE A 141 -10.48 -5.71 -1.97
CA PHE A 141 -10.85 -5.15 -0.67
C PHE A 141 -12.33 -4.74 -0.70
N SER A 142 -12.97 -4.84 0.45
CA SER A 142 -14.40 -4.57 0.67
C SER A 142 -14.70 -3.11 1.07
#